data_AF-A0A8H3LBH9-F1
#
_entry.id   AF-A0A8H3LBH9-F1
#
_cell.length_a   1.000
_cell.length_b   1.000
_cell.length_c   1.000
_cell.angle_alpha   90.00
_cell.angle_beta   90.00
_cell.angle_gamma   90.00
#
_symmetry.space_group_name_H-M   'P 1'
#
loop_
_entity.id
_entity.type
_entity.pdbx_description
1 polymer ?
#
loop_
_entity_poly.entity_id
_entity_poly.type
_entity_poly.pdbx_seq_one_letter_code
_entity_poly.pdbx_strand_id
1 'polypeptide(L)'
;MMIERDFASKEIAAKIGCESHTTILMLKKKYEETENVENKKRSGQSRTLNERYEHTIIRRLANGKCSTAILLTKSLQVNENIEVSADTVCRILRRNSLVSRVKHKKPLLSKKHRVKQLNFAKRSDRRQYCWKKSGEPLKNAHVKPTVKFGRGSVFVWGVSLLVNEMALETCTKLIETMPERIQDVINAKSGYTRW
;
A
#
# COMPACT_ATOMS: atom_id res chain seq x y z
N MET A 1 -10.87 21.81 43.66
CA MET A 1 -12.26 21.86 43.13
C MET A 1 -13.25 22.29 44.21
N MET A 2 -14.45 22.79 43.86
CA MET A 2 -15.51 23.11 44.85
C MET A 2 -15.93 21.89 45.70
N ILE A 3 -15.71 20.69 45.17
CA ILE A 3 -15.94 19.41 45.86
C ILE A 3 -14.90 19.16 46.97
N GLU A 4 -13.66 19.63 46.81
CA GLU A 4 -12.56 19.50 47.81
C GLU A 4 -12.66 20.55 48.92
N ARG A 5 -13.57 21.52 48.77
CA ARG A 5 -13.81 22.60 49.72
C ARG A 5 -15.09 22.37 50.54
N ASP A 6 -15.64 21.14 50.52
CA ASP A 6 -16.82 20.68 51.26
C ASP A 6 -18.10 21.52 51.08
N PHE A 7 -18.25 22.23 49.96
CA PHE A 7 -19.50 22.94 49.65
C PHE A 7 -20.68 21.95 49.51
N ALA A 8 -21.85 22.34 50.02
CA ALA A 8 -23.06 21.52 49.86
C ALA A 8 -23.46 21.46 48.37
N SER A 9 -23.92 20.29 47.89
CA SER A 9 -24.23 20.08 46.46
C SER A 9 -25.25 21.08 45.88
N LYS A 10 -26.14 21.62 46.72
CA LYS A 10 -27.11 22.68 46.33
C LYS A 10 -26.45 24.03 46.09
N GLU A 11 -25.44 24.37 46.89
CA GLU A 11 -24.68 25.62 46.74
C GLU A 11 -23.80 25.58 45.49
N ILE A 12 -23.21 24.40 45.21
CA ILE A 12 -22.46 24.17 43.97
C ILE A 12 -23.41 24.32 42.76
N ALA A 13 -24.64 23.80 42.84
CA ALA A 13 -25.65 23.95 41.77
C ALA A 13 -25.99 25.42 41.52
N ALA A 14 -26.30 26.18 42.57
CA ALA A 14 -26.62 27.60 42.48
C ALA A 14 -25.46 28.42 41.90
N LYS A 15 -24.22 28.07 42.22
CA LYS A 15 -23.02 28.79 41.79
C LYS A 15 -22.59 28.48 40.36
N ILE A 16 -22.89 27.26 39.88
CA ILE A 16 -22.65 26.84 38.49
C ILE A 16 -23.84 27.21 37.59
N GLY A 17 -25.02 27.48 38.16
CA GLY A 17 -26.25 27.76 37.42
C GLY A 17 -26.96 26.49 36.91
N CYS A 18 -26.76 25.34 37.55
CA CYS A 18 -27.50 24.12 37.24
C CYS A 18 -28.85 24.11 37.96
N GLU A 19 -29.94 23.85 37.22
CA GLU A 19 -31.32 23.82 37.75
C GLU A 19 -31.55 22.73 38.80
N SER A 20 -30.82 21.60 38.74
CA SER A 20 -30.97 20.51 39.70
C SER A 20 -29.63 20.08 40.32
N HIS A 21 -29.58 20.09 41.65
CA HIS A 21 -28.47 19.56 42.44
C HIS A 21 -28.26 18.04 42.29
N THR A 22 -29.22 17.30 41.73
CA THR A 22 -29.08 15.86 41.46
C THR A 22 -28.03 15.57 40.39
N THR A 23 -27.84 16.49 39.44
CA THR A 23 -26.79 16.37 38.41
C THR A 23 -25.39 16.33 39.04
N ILE A 24 -25.15 17.20 40.02
CA ILE A 24 -23.89 17.27 40.77
C ILE A 24 -23.69 15.99 41.59
N LEU A 25 -24.73 15.46 42.22
CA LEU A 25 -24.65 14.17 42.93
C LEU A 25 -24.32 13.01 41.99
N MET A 26 -24.94 12.95 40.81
CA MET A 26 -24.66 11.92 39.81
C MET A 26 -23.24 12.02 39.26
N LEU A 27 -22.75 13.24 39.00
CA LEU A 27 -21.38 13.46 38.54
C LEU A 27 -20.35 13.16 39.62
N LYS A 28 -20.61 13.51 40.89
CA LYS A 28 -19.78 13.17 42.04
C LYS A 28 -19.67 11.65 42.18
N LYS A 29 -20.80 10.93 42.20
CA LYS A 29 -20.83 9.47 42.25
C LYS A 29 -20.08 8.82 41.08
N LYS A 30 -20.28 9.34 39.86
CA LYS A 30 -19.57 8.86 38.66
C LYS A 30 -18.05 9.08 38.77
N TYR A 31 -17.63 10.21 39.31
CA TYR A 31 -16.21 10.53 39.51
C TYR A 31 -15.59 9.66 40.61
N GLU A 32 -16.29 9.40 41.71
CA GLU A 32 -15.85 8.46 42.75
C GLU A 32 -15.66 7.04 42.20
N GLU A 33 -16.52 6.60 41.28
CA GLU A 33 -16.47 5.25 40.69
C GLU A 33 -15.45 5.09 39.55
N THR A 34 -15.20 6.15 38.76
CA THR A 34 -14.44 6.04 37.50
C THR A 34 -13.30 7.05 37.33
N GLU A 35 -13.12 7.96 38.29
CA GLU A 35 -12.21 9.12 38.23
C GLU A 35 -12.37 9.98 36.97
N ASN A 36 -13.52 9.85 36.29
CA ASN A 36 -13.76 10.50 35.00
C ASN A 36 -15.19 11.03 34.90
N VAL A 37 -15.31 12.28 34.44
CA VAL A 37 -16.59 13.00 34.27
C VAL A 37 -17.13 12.90 32.84
N GLU A 38 -16.29 12.52 31.86
CA GLU A 38 -16.65 12.42 30.45
C GLU A 38 -17.72 11.35 30.17
N ASN A 39 -18.59 11.63 29.20
CA ASN A 39 -19.63 10.68 28.83
C ASN A 39 -19.03 9.43 28.16
N LYS A 40 -19.45 8.25 28.62
CA LYS A 40 -19.10 6.99 27.95
C LYS A 40 -19.69 7.01 26.55
N LYS A 41 -18.94 6.53 25.57
CA LYS A 41 -19.45 6.31 24.21
C LYS A 41 -20.69 5.40 24.30
N ARG A 42 -21.77 5.78 23.64
CA ARG A 42 -22.99 4.96 23.60
C ARG A 42 -22.69 3.62 22.94
N SER A 43 -23.30 2.55 23.45
CA SER A 43 -23.32 1.27 22.75
C SER A 43 -24.12 1.43 21.45
N GLY A 44 -23.56 0.94 20.35
CA GLY A 44 -24.26 0.88 19.08
C GLY A 44 -25.21 -0.32 19.01
N GLN A 45 -26.02 -0.35 17.96
CA GLN A 45 -26.83 -1.52 17.62
C GLN A 45 -25.93 -2.73 17.32
N SER A 46 -26.33 -3.91 17.80
CA SER A 46 -25.64 -5.16 17.47
C SER A 46 -25.71 -5.46 15.97
N ARG A 47 -24.67 -6.11 15.45
CA ARG A 47 -24.59 -6.47 14.02
C ARG A 47 -25.53 -7.62 13.71
N THR A 48 -26.07 -7.64 12.49
CA THR A 48 -26.90 -8.73 11.98
C THR A 48 -26.18 -10.09 11.97
N LEU A 49 -24.88 -10.09 11.68
CA LEU A 49 -24.04 -11.29 11.69
C LEU A 49 -22.99 -11.22 12.79
N ASN A 50 -22.83 -12.33 13.50
CA ASN A 50 -21.82 -12.53 14.54
C ASN A 50 -20.45 -12.88 13.93
N GLU A 51 -19.38 -12.68 14.69
CA GLU A 51 -17.98 -12.96 14.30
C GLU A 51 -17.78 -14.40 13.82
N ARG A 52 -18.48 -15.36 14.43
CA ARG A 52 -18.45 -16.78 14.01
C ARG A 52 -18.87 -16.96 12.55
N TYR A 53 -19.90 -16.25 12.12
CA TYR A 53 -20.39 -16.31 10.74
C TYR A 53 -19.42 -15.61 9.79
N GLU A 54 -18.84 -14.50 10.20
CA GLU A 54 -17.79 -13.82 9.42
C GLU A 54 -16.57 -14.70 9.18
N HIS A 55 -16.08 -15.40 10.20
CA HIS A 55 -14.99 -16.35 10.05
C HIS A 55 -15.35 -17.50 9.11
N THR A 56 -16.62 -17.92 9.09
CA THR A 56 -17.08 -18.96 8.16
C THR A 56 -17.11 -18.46 6.72
N ILE A 57 -17.56 -17.22 6.49
CA ILE A 57 -17.53 -16.55 5.18
C ILE A 57 -16.10 -16.45 4.65
N ILE A 58 -15.17 -15.97 5.47
CA ILE A 58 -13.76 -15.80 5.10
C ILE A 58 -13.13 -17.15 4.79
N ARG A 59 -13.38 -18.19 5.59
CA ARG A 59 -12.89 -19.55 5.33
C ARG A 59 -13.45 -20.14 4.04
N ARG A 60 -14.73 -19.92 3.72
CA ARG A 60 -15.33 -20.38 2.45
C ARG A 60 -14.66 -19.72 1.25
N LEU A 61 -14.32 -18.43 1.33
CA LEU A 61 -13.54 -17.72 0.32
C LEU A 61 -12.11 -18.26 0.19
N ALA A 62 -11.40 -18.39 1.31
CA ALA A 62 -9.99 -18.83 1.32
C ALA A 62 -9.82 -20.25 0.76
N ASN A 63 -10.77 -21.14 1.07
CA ASN A 63 -10.80 -22.51 0.55
C ASN A 63 -11.28 -22.59 -0.91
N GLY A 64 -11.65 -21.47 -1.54
CA GLY A 64 -12.13 -21.43 -2.91
C GLY A 64 -13.53 -22.03 -3.12
N LYS A 65 -14.28 -22.29 -2.04
CA LYS A 65 -15.66 -22.82 -2.12
C LYS A 65 -16.63 -21.80 -2.70
N CYS A 66 -16.35 -20.51 -2.52
CA CYS A 66 -17.13 -19.41 -3.09
C CYS A 66 -16.17 -18.36 -3.66
N SER A 67 -16.55 -17.73 -4.77
CA SER A 67 -15.75 -16.68 -5.44
C SER A 67 -16.38 -15.28 -5.34
N THR A 68 -17.70 -15.20 -5.13
CA THR A 68 -18.48 -13.96 -5.20
C THR A 68 -19.33 -13.79 -3.96
N ALA A 69 -19.60 -12.54 -3.56
CA ALA A 69 -20.50 -12.21 -2.44
C ALA A 69 -21.89 -12.84 -2.57
N ILE A 70 -22.44 -12.92 -3.78
CA ILE A 70 -23.75 -13.56 -4.05
C ILE A 70 -23.72 -15.06 -3.73
N LEU A 71 -22.63 -15.75 -4.09
CA LEU A 71 -22.49 -17.18 -3.78
C LEU A 71 -22.35 -17.41 -2.27
N LEU A 72 -21.69 -16.48 -1.58
CA LEU A 72 -21.61 -16.51 -0.12
C LEU A 72 -22.99 -16.34 0.51
N THR A 73 -23.79 -15.36 0.08
CA THR A 73 -25.18 -15.19 0.53
C THR A 73 -25.99 -16.48 0.37
N LYS A 74 -25.95 -17.09 -0.82
CA LYS A 74 -26.65 -18.37 -1.07
C LYS A 74 -26.14 -19.50 -0.19
N SER A 75 -24.81 -19.57 0.03
CA SER A 75 -24.23 -20.56 0.93
C SER A 75 -24.64 -20.38 2.39
N LEU A 76 -24.85 -19.15 2.84
CA LEU A 76 -25.33 -18.84 4.18
C LEU A 76 -26.81 -19.22 4.32
N GLN A 77 -27.62 -18.93 3.30
CA GLN A 77 -29.02 -19.33 3.28
C GLN A 77 -29.16 -20.86 3.34
N VAL A 78 -28.38 -21.62 2.55
CA VAL A 78 -28.48 -23.09 2.49
C VAL A 78 -27.94 -23.78 3.75
N ASN A 79 -26.80 -23.33 4.29
CA ASN A 79 -26.14 -24.05 5.38
C ASN A 79 -26.57 -23.57 6.77
N GLU A 80 -26.95 -22.29 6.87
CA GLU A 80 -27.14 -21.61 8.15
C GLU A 80 -28.54 -21.00 8.27
N ASN A 81 -29.39 -21.13 7.23
CA ASN A 81 -30.76 -20.59 7.16
C ASN A 81 -30.83 -19.08 7.45
N ILE A 82 -29.77 -18.34 7.09
CA ILE A 82 -29.69 -16.90 7.28
C ILE A 82 -29.80 -16.20 5.94
N GLU A 83 -30.81 -15.36 5.80
CA GLU A 83 -31.00 -14.49 4.64
C GLU A 83 -30.34 -13.14 4.87
N VAL A 84 -29.29 -12.85 4.12
CA VAL A 84 -28.55 -11.59 4.18
C VAL A 84 -28.36 -11.00 2.81
N SER A 85 -28.41 -9.67 2.72
CA SER A 85 -28.09 -8.99 1.48
C SER A 85 -26.64 -9.24 1.06
N ALA A 86 -26.37 -9.19 -0.25
CA ALA A 86 -25.01 -9.25 -0.77
C ALA A 86 -24.14 -8.08 -0.26
N ASP A 87 -24.73 -6.91 0.00
CA ASP A 87 -23.99 -5.77 0.56
C ASP A 87 -23.56 -6.02 2.01
N THR A 88 -24.38 -6.70 2.81
CA THR A 88 -24.00 -7.14 4.17
C THR A 88 -22.74 -8.00 4.11
N VAL A 89 -22.68 -8.95 3.18
CA VAL A 89 -21.49 -9.77 2.94
C VAL A 89 -20.31 -8.90 2.47
N CYS A 90 -20.51 -7.97 1.53
CA CYS A 90 -19.46 -7.06 1.08
C CYS A 90 -18.90 -6.18 2.22
N ARG A 91 -19.74 -5.68 3.12
CA ARG A 91 -19.30 -4.91 4.31
C ARG A 91 -18.41 -5.76 5.22
N ILE A 92 -18.79 -7.02 5.44
CA ILE A 92 -17.97 -7.98 6.22
C ILE A 92 -16.60 -8.17 5.56
N LEU A 93 -16.57 -8.36 4.24
CA LEU A 93 -15.31 -8.53 3.51
C LEU A 93 -14.43 -7.28 3.62
N ARG A 94 -14.98 -6.09 3.40
CA ARG A 94 -14.26 -4.81 3.54
C ARG A 94 -13.73 -4.60 4.96
N ARG A 95 -14.53 -4.93 5.98
CA ARG A 95 -14.13 -4.85 7.40
C ARG A 95 -12.97 -5.78 7.75
N ASN A 96 -12.87 -6.91 7.05
CA ASN A 96 -11.77 -7.87 7.15
C ASN A 96 -10.67 -7.61 6.11
N SER A 97 -10.58 -6.39 5.57
CA SER A 97 -9.55 -5.96 4.61
C SER A 97 -9.52 -6.76 3.29
N LEU A 98 -10.64 -7.39 2.93
CA LEU A 98 -10.80 -8.09 1.65
C LEU A 98 -11.52 -7.18 0.65
N VAL A 99 -10.84 -6.93 -0.47
CA VAL A 99 -11.34 -6.08 -1.55
C VAL A 99 -11.42 -6.88 -2.84
N SER A 100 -12.48 -6.66 -3.61
CA SER A 100 -12.62 -7.24 -4.93
C SER A 100 -11.59 -6.64 -5.90
N ARG A 101 -10.88 -7.49 -6.63
CA ARG A 101 -9.93 -7.11 -7.68
C ARG A 101 -10.11 -8.01 -8.90
N VAL A 102 -9.99 -7.42 -10.09
CA VAL A 102 -9.96 -8.18 -11.34
C VAL A 102 -8.61 -8.87 -11.46
N LYS A 103 -8.61 -10.18 -11.76
CA LYS A 103 -7.38 -10.94 -11.96
C LYS A 103 -6.73 -10.55 -13.30
N HIS A 104 -5.42 -10.32 -13.30
CA HIS A 104 -4.67 -10.10 -14.55
C HIS A 104 -4.67 -11.37 -15.42
N LYS A 105 -4.92 -11.21 -16.72
CA LYS A 105 -4.80 -12.30 -17.71
C LYS A 105 -3.32 -12.70 -17.83
N LYS A 106 -3.00 -13.96 -17.52
CA LYS A 106 -1.65 -14.52 -17.66
C LYS A 106 -1.71 -15.77 -18.54
N PRO A 107 -0.69 -16.04 -19.38
CA PRO A 107 -0.65 -17.26 -20.17
C PRO A 107 -0.58 -18.48 -19.25
N LEU A 108 -1.32 -19.53 -19.58
CA LEU A 108 -1.31 -20.78 -18.82
C LEU A 108 0.04 -21.49 -19.01
N LEU A 109 0.83 -21.60 -17.94
CA LEU A 109 2.09 -22.32 -17.99
C LEU A 109 1.88 -23.83 -17.86
N SER A 110 2.25 -24.59 -18.88
CA SER A 110 2.35 -26.06 -18.78
C SER A 110 3.30 -26.49 -17.65
N LYS A 111 3.10 -27.71 -17.12
CA LYS A 111 3.97 -28.32 -16.09
C LYS A 111 5.45 -28.23 -16.50
N LYS A 112 5.77 -28.54 -17.76
CA LYS A 112 7.13 -28.45 -18.34
C LYS A 112 7.70 -27.04 -18.27
N HIS A 113 6.90 -26.01 -18.57
CA HIS A 113 7.34 -24.62 -18.52
C HIS A 113 7.60 -24.14 -17.09
N ARG A 114 6.75 -24.52 -16.13
CA ARG A 114 6.94 -24.15 -14.71
C ARG A 114 8.26 -24.71 -14.16
N VAL A 115 8.56 -25.98 -14.44
CA VAL A 115 9.81 -26.61 -14.01
C VAL A 115 11.02 -25.92 -14.65
N LYS A 116 10.98 -25.65 -15.96
CA LYS A 116 12.07 -24.95 -16.66
C LYS A 116 12.32 -23.55 -16.09
N GLN A 117 11.26 -22.77 -15.88
CA GLN A 117 11.38 -21.41 -15.32
C GLN A 117 11.89 -21.44 -13.87
N LEU A 118 11.41 -22.38 -13.04
CA LEU A 118 11.90 -22.53 -11.68
C LEU A 118 13.38 -22.91 -11.65
N ASN A 119 13.80 -23.87 -12.48
CA ASN A 119 15.20 -24.28 -12.57
C ASN A 119 16.09 -23.13 -13.07
N PHE A 120 15.61 -22.35 -14.03
CA PHE A 120 16.32 -21.15 -14.49
C PHE A 120 16.49 -20.13 -13.35
N ALA A 121 15.42 -19.80 -12.62
CA ALA A 121 15.48 -18.86 -11.50
C ALA A 121 16.35 -19.35 -10.34
N LYS A 122 16.37 -20.67 -10.08
CA LYS A 122 17.27 -21.28 -9.09
C LYS A 122 18.74 -21.28 -9.53
N ARG A 123 18.99 -21.44 -10.84
CA ARG A 123 20.35 -21.46 -11.43
C ARG A 123 20.93 -20.07 -11.67
N SER A 124 20.09 -19.06 -11.88
CA SER A 124 20.53 -17.67 -11.86
C SER A 124 20.91 -17.33 -10.43
N ASP A 125 22.17 -17.62 -10.09
CA ASP A 125 22.73 -17.34 -8.78
C ASP A 125 22.49 -15.88 -8.39
N ARG A 126 22.33 -15.69 -7.09
CA ARG A 126 22.34 -14.41 -6.38
C ARG A 126 23.47 -13.50 -6.92
N ARG A 127 23.32 -12.17 -6.74
CA ARG A 127 24.35 -11.18 -7.09
C ARG A 127 25.74 -11.69 -6.69
N GLN A 128 26.58 -11.97 -7.68
CA GLN A 128 27.99 -12.27 -7.45
C GLN A 128 28.72 -10.94 -7.33
N TYR A 129 29.37 -10.73 -6.19
CA TYR A 129 30.19 -9.55 -5.96
C TYR A 129 31.62 -9.83 -6.43
N CYS A 130 32.22 -8.87 -7.12
CA CYS A 130 33.65 -8.87 -7.43
C CYS A 130 34.26 -7.55 -6.97
N TRP A 131 35.51 -7.61 -6.53
CA TRP A 131 36.27 -6.42 -6.14
C TRP A 131 37.03 -5.89 -7.35
N LYS A 132 36.93 -4.58 -7.59
CA LYS A 132 37.59 -3.88 -8.70
C LYS A 132 38.18 -2.57 -8.20
N LYS A 133 39.39 -2.23 -8.66
CA LYS A 133 40.01 -0.92 -8.41
C LYS A 133 39.20 0.21 -9.06
N SER A 134 39.03 1.31 -8.35
CA SER A 134 38.29 2.48 -8.84
C SER A 134 38.99 3.08 -10.06
N GLY A 135 38.22 3.44 -11.10
CA GLY A 135 38.74 4.05 -12.34
C GLY A 135 39.21 3.08 -13.44
N GLU A 136 39.49 1.81 -13.15
CA GLU A 136 39.87 0.85 -14.21
C GLU A 136 38.67 0.49 -15.10
N PRO A 137 38.86 0.04 -16.35
CA PRO A 137 37.77 -0.53 -17.15
C PRO A 137 37.33 -1.91 -16.61
N LEU A 138 36.10 -2.34 -16.96
CA LEU A 138 35.62 -3.69 -16.64
C LEU A 138 36.38 -4.71 -17.49
N LYS A 139 37.04 -5.67 -16.84
CA LYS A 139 37.73 -6.79 -17.49
C LYS A 139 36.77 -7.98 -17.61
N ASN A 140 37.03 -8.88 -18.55
CA ASN A 140 36.22 -10.09 -18.76
C ASN A 140 36.06 -10.93 -17.48
N ALA A 141 37.06 -10.92 -16.59
CA ALA A 141 36.99 -11.60 -15.29
C ALA A 141 35.95 -11.01 -14.32
N HIS A 142 35.52 -9.75 -14.50
CA HIS A 142 34.50 -9.08 -13.67
C HIS A 142 33.08 -9.27 -14.21
N VAL A 143 32.92 -9.92 -15.37
CA VAL A 143 31.64 -10.06 -16.07
C VAL A 143 31.31 -11.54 -16.21
N LYS A 144 30.19 -12.00 -15.65
CA LYS A 144 29.68 -13.35 -15.89
C LYS A 144 28.98 -13.37 -17.25
N PRO A 145 29.53 -14.00 -18.30
CA PRO A 145 28.87 -14.04 -19.60
C PRO A 145 27.55 -14.81 -19.48
N THR A 146 26.45 -14.16 -19.84
CA THR A 146 25.14 -14.82 -19.92
C THR A 146 24.89 -15.20 -21.37
N VAL A 147 24.83 -16.51 -21.63
CA VAL A 147 24.39 -17.02 -22.94
C VAL A 147 22.90 -16.66 -23.09
N LYS A 148 22.61 -15.67 -23.93
CA LYS A 148 21.24 -15.32 -24.29
C LYS A 148 20.68 -16.45 -25.16
N PHE A 149 20.09 -17.46 -24.55
CA PHE A 149 19.31 -18.42 -25.33
C PHE A 149 18.13 -17.67 -25.97
N GLY A 150 18.03 -17.80 -27.29
CA GLY A 150 17.16 -17.02 -28.16
C GLY A 150 15.70 -17.01 -27.72
N ARG A 151 15.27 -15.84 -27.24
CA ARG A 151 13.91 -15.32 -27.38
C ARG A 151 13.91 -13.83 -27.04
N GLY A 152 13.80 -13.00 -28.07
CA GLY A 152 13.63 -11.55 -27.95
C GLY A 152 14.78 -10.78 -28.60
N SER A 153 14.45 -10.05 -29.68
CA SER A 153 15.34 -9.12 -30.36
C SER A 153 15.98 -8.14 -29.37
N VAL A 154 17.29 -7.95 -29.49
CA VAL A 154 17.95 -6.80 -28.89
C VAL A 154 17.73 -5.63 -29.84
N PHE A 155 16.80 -4.73 -29.52
CA PHE A 155 16.75 -3.43 -30.17
C PHE A 155 17.96 -2.62 -29.68
N VAL A 156 19.01 -2.60 -30.49
CA VAL A 156 20.03 -1.56 -30.40
C VAL A 156 19.36 -0.32 -30.98
N TRP A 157 19.09 0.69 -30.16
CA TRP A 157 18.71 2.01 -30.64
C TRP A 157 19.91 2.59 -31.39
N GLY A 158 19.98 2.31 -32.69
CA GLY A 158 20.71 3.16 -33.61
C GLY A 158 19.94 4.47 -33.70
N VAL A 159 20.47 5.53 -33.09
CA VAL A 159 20.06 6.89 -33.44
C VAL A 159 20.54 7.09 -34.89
N SER A 160 19.62 6.89 -35.84
CA SER A 160 19.82 7.25 -37.23
C SER A 160 18.64 8.10 -37.66
N LEU A 161 18.92 9.41 -37.74
CA LEU A 161 18.44 10.32 -38.77
C LEU A 161 16.93 10.37 -38.99
N LEU A 162 16.21 11.06 -38.10
CA LEU A 162 15.04 11.83 -38.50
C LEU A 162 15.05 13.18 -37.77
N VAL A 163 14.72 14.23 -38.54
CA VAL A 163 14.77 15.67 -38.22
C VAL A 163 16.15 16.29 -38.35
N ASN A 164 16.64 16.34 -39.59
CA ASN A 164 17.56 17.39 -39.99
C ASN A 164 16.75 18.50 -40.66
N GLU A 165 16.26 19.43 -39.85
CA GLU A 165 15.94 20.78 -40.31
C GLU A 165 16.46 21.77 -39.26
N MET A 166 17.70 21.56 -38.84
CA MET A 166 18.46 22.57 -38.10
C MET A 166 19.52 23.08 -39.05
N ALA A 167 19.42 24.36 -39.40
CA ALA A 167 20.34 25.02 -40.33
C ALA A 167 21.79 24.74 -39.91
N LEU A 168 22.68 24.50 -40.88
CA LEU A 168 24.10 24.16 -40.69
C LEU A 168 24.79 25.08 -39.66
N GLU A 169 24.35 26.34 -39.59
CA GLU A 169 24.78 27.37 -38.66
C GLU A 169 24.54 27.05 -37.17
N THR A 170 23.49 26.30 -36.85
CA THR A 170 23.21 25.87 -35.48
C THR A 170 24.16 24.76 -35.04
N CYS A 171 24.47 23.84 -35.95
CA CYS A 171 25.42 22.76 -35.72
C CYS A 171 26.85 23.32 -35.57
N THR A 172 27.26 24.30 -36.38
CA THR A 172 28.58 24.94 -36.25
C THR A 172 28.69 25.73 -34.94
N LYS A 173 27.67 26.51 -34.56
CA LYS A 173 27.65 27.21 -33.26
C LYS A 173 27.74 26.25 -32.06
N LEU A 174 27.10 25.09 -32.15
CA LEU A 174 27.18 24.06 -31.10
C LEU A 174 28.57 23.42 -31.01
N ILE A 175 29.23 23.18 -32.14
CA ILE A 175 30.59 22.62 -32.19
C ILE A 175 31.61 23.65 -31.69
N GLU A 176 31.49 24.91 -32.09
CA GLU A 176 32.39 25.99 -31.70
C GLU A 176 32.29 26.32 -30.21
N THR A 177 31.10 26.22 -29.61
CA THR A 177 30.88 26.49 -28.17
C THR A 177 31.13 25.27 -27.27
N MET A 178 31.44 24.09 -27.82
CA MET A 178 31.70 22.88 -27.03
C MET A 178 32.84 23.02 -25.99
N PRO A 179 33.99 23.65 -26.30
CA PRO A 179 35.08 23.77 -25.33
C PRO A 179 34.67 24.54 -24.08
N GLU A 180 33.92 25.62 -24.25
CA GLU A 180 33.44 26.48 -23.15
C GLU A 180 32.40 25.75 -22.30
N ARG A 181 31.47 25.04 -22.93
CA ARG A 181 30.46 24.21 -22.24
C ARG A 181 31.09 23.10 -21.42
N ILE A 182 32.15 22.47 -21.94
CA ILE A 182 32.90 21.44 -21.22
C ILE A 182 33.62 22.05 -20.01
N GLN A 183 34.21 23.24 -20.14
CA GLN A 183 34.83 23.91 -19.00
C GLN A 183 33.83 24.35 -17.93
N ASP A 184 32.66 24.84 -18.33
CA ASP A 184 31.58 25.18 -17.40
C ASP A 184 31.12 23.95 -16.59
N VAL A 185 31.01 22.79 -17.23
CA VAL A 185 30.63 21.53 -16.57
C VAL A 185 31.71 21.03 -15.60
N ILE A 186 32.98 21.18 -15.98
CA ILE A 186 34.12 20.84 -15.12
C ILE A 186 34.13 21.75 -13.88
N ASN A 187 33.95 23.06 -14.08
CA ASN A 187 33.92 24.06 -13.00
C ASN A 187 32.71 23.87 -12.07
N ALA A 188 31.56 23.50 -12.63
CA ALA A 188 30.35 23.22 -11.85
C ALA A 188 30.39 21.88 -11.08
N LYS A 189 31.43 21.05 -11.26
CA LYS A 189 31.53 19.70 -10.68
C LYS A 189 30.23 18.91 -10.83
N SER A 190 29.66 18.88 -12.04
CA SER A 190 28.36 18.28 -12.39
C SER A 190 27.08 18.97 -11.85
N GLY A 191 27.20 20.21 -11.36
CA GLY A 191 26.06 21.09 -11.05
C GLY A 191 25.40 21.70 -12.29
N TYR A 192 24.34 22.50 -12.07
CA TYR A 192 23.58 23.14 -13.16
C TYR A 192 24.44 24.19 -13.89
N THR A 193 24.45 24.11 -15.23
CA THR A 193 25.13 25.10 -16.09
C THR A 193 24.09 25.96 -16.83
N ARG A 194 24.53 27.10 -17.37
CA ARG A 194 23.65 28.08 -18.07
C ARG A 194 23.22 27.65 -19.49
N TRP A 195 23.69 26.50 -19.96
CA TRP A 195 23.47 25.94 -21.30
C TRP A 195 22.46 24.81 -21.31
#